data_AF-A0A851GEN9-F1
#
_entry.id   AF-A0A851GEN9-F1
#
_cell.length_a   1.000
_cell.length_b   1.000
_cell.length_c   1.000
_cell.angle_alpha   90.00
_cell.angle_beta   90.00
_cell.angle_gamma   90.00
#
_symmetry.space_group_name_H-M   'P 1'
#
loop_
_entity.id
_entity.type
_entity.pdbx_description
1 polymer ?
#
loop_
_entity_poly.entity_id
_entity_poly.type
_entity_poly.pdbx_seq_one_letter_code
_entity_poly.pdbx_strand_id
1 'polypeptide(L)' 'MKNNGFSMRREWIRPAEVREIFGIGRTTLYALMKKGVIVNKSLKEPGQRAATRLINYDSISDYIEGLPE' A
#
# COMPACT_ATOMS: atom_id res chain seq x y z
N MET A 1 14.66 23.63 17.52
CA MET A 1 14.55 22.21 17.93
C MET A 1 13.86 21.48 16.80
N LYS A 2 14.43 20.39 16.28
CA LYS A 2 13.79 19.59 15.22
C LYS A 2 12.59 18.88 15.84
N ASN A 3 11.38 19.15 15.34
CA ASN A 3 10.20 18.39 15.74
C ASN A 3 10.41 16.95 15.24
N ASN A 4 10.80 16.06 16.15
CA ASN A 4 10.79 14.62 15.92
C ASN A 4 9.32 14.15 15.99
N GLY A 5 8.53 14.54 14.99
CA GLY A 5 7.20 13.99 14.79
C GLY A 5 7.35 12.55 14.33
N PHE A 6 7.25 11.59 15.24
CA PHE A 6 7.02 10.21 14.85
C PHE A 6 5.65 10.16 14.18
N SER A 7 5.62 10.26 12.86
CA SER A 7 4.45 9.89 12.07
C SER A 7 4.18 8.42 12.38
N MET A 8 3.15 8.13 13.18
CA MET A 8 2.72 6.76 13.52
C MET A 8 2.09 6.03 12.31
N ARG A 9 2.38 6.47 11.09
CA ARG A 9 1.84 5.89 9.87
C ARG A 9 2.56 4.58 9.57
N ARG A 10 1.78 3.52 9.37
CA ARG A 10 2.31 2.22 8.92
C ARG A 10 2.81 2.34 7.48
N GLU A 11 4.04 1.86 7.24
CA GLU A 11 4.61 1.79 5.89
C GLU A 11 3.86 0.80 4.99
N TRP A 12 3.43 -0.33 5.56
CA TRP A 12 2.73 -1.39 4.83
C TRP A 12 1.31 -1.55 5.37
N ILE A 13 0.34 -1.48 4.46
CA ILE A 13 -1.09 -1.63 4.75
C ILE A 13 -1.70 -2.77 3.94
N ARG A 14 -2.84 -3.29 4.39
CA ARG A 14 -3.59 -4.36 3.71
C ARG A 14 -4.56 -3.80 2.67
N PRO A 15 -4.99 -4.60 1.68
CA PRO A 15 -5.95 -4.15 0.66
C PRO A 15 -7.25 -3.56 1.21
N ALA A 16 -7.69 -4.01 2.39
CA ALA A 16 -8.88 -3.46 3.05
C ALA A 16 -8.63 -2.03 3.56
N GLU A 17 -7.48 -1.80 4.20
CA GLU A 17 -7.07 -0.49 4.71
C GLU A 17 -6.90 0.52 3.55
N VAL A 18 -6.46 0.08 2.37
CA VAL A 18 -6.36 0.97 1.19
C VAL A 18 -7.71 1.59 0.82
N ARG A 19 -8.80 0.80 0.90
CA ARG A 19 -10.15 1.30 0.64
C ARG A 19 -10.59 2.31 1.70
N GLU A 20 -10.27 2.04 2.96
CA GLU A 20 -10.66 2.88 4.10
C GLU A 20 -9.90 4.21 4.10
N ILE A 21 -8.61 4.20 3.74
CA ILE A 21 -7.73 5.37 3.79
C ILE A 21 -7.86 6.22 2.52
N PHE A 22 -7.84 5.59 1.34
CA PHE A 22 -7.72 6.29 0.06
C PHE A 22 -8.98 6.21 -0.81
N GLY A 23 -10.02 5.48 -0.38
CA GLY A 23 -11.23 5.27 -1.17
C GLY A 23 -11.04 4.39 -2.42
N ILE A 24 -9.88 3.76 -2.60
CA ILE A 24 -9.58 2.95 -3.79
C ILE A 24 -10.22 1.57 -3.63
N GLY A 25 -11.13 1.24 -4.55
CA GLY A 25 -11.76 -0.07 -4.62
C GLY A 25 -10.81 -1.19 -5.05
N ARG A 26 -11.15 -2.44 -4.72
CA ARG A 26 -10.32 -3.62 -4.98
C ARG A 26 -9.93 -3.79 -6.45
N THR A 27 -10.87 -3.61 -7.38
CA THR A 27 -10.59 -3.75 -8.82
C THR A 27 -9.51 -2.79 -9.28
N THR A 28 -9.64 -1.50 -8.92
CA THR A 28 -8.66 -0.46 -9.24
C THR A 28 -7.33 -0.74 -8.57
N LEU A 29 -7.33 -1.09 -7.29
CA LEU A 29 -6.13 -1.41 -6.53
C LEU A 29 -5.31 -2.51 -7.22
N TYR A 30 -5.95 -3.61 -7.59
CA TYR A 30 -5.28 -4.73 -8.27
C TYR A 30 -4.82 -4.37 -9.68
N ALA A 31 -5.53 -3.48 -10.38
CA ALA A 31 -5.08 -2.96 -11.66
C ALA A 31 -3.81 -2.11 -11.52
N LEU A 32 -3.73 -1.24 -10.50
CA LEU A 32 -2.54 -0.44 -10.20
C LEU A 32 -1.33 -1.32 -9.85
N MET A 33 -1.53 -2.34 -9.01
CA MET A 33 -0.50 -3.34 -8.70
C MET A 33 0.00 -4.04 -9.96
N LYS A 34 -0.91 -4.49 -10.82
CA LYS A 34 -0.58 -5.20 -12.07
C LYS A 34 0.19 -4.31 -13.03
N LYS A 35 -0.13 -3.00 -13.07
CA LYS A 35 0.56 -2.01 -13.88
C LYS A 35 1.93 -1.60 -13.31
N GLY A 36 2.24 -1.98 -12.07
CA GLY A 36 3.49 -1.58 -11.40
C GLY A 36 3.51 -0.13 -10.93
N VAL A 37 2.34 0.54 -10.88
CA VAL A 37 2.22 1.95 -10.48
C VAL A 37 2.34 2.12 -8.97
N ILE A 38 2.03 1.08 -8.20
CA ILE A 38 2.14 1.09 -6.74
C ILE A 38 2.95 -0.12 -6.27
N VAL A 39 3.76 0.09 -5.24
CA VAL A 39 4.62 -0.93 -4.66
C VAL A 39 3.79 -1.88 -3.80
N ASN A 40 3.91 -3.18 -4.10
CA ASN A 40 3.20 -4.23 -3.36
C ASN A 40 4.09 -5.45 -3.14
N LYS A 41 3.84 -6.16 -2.04
CA LYS A 41 4.52 -7.40 -1.67
C LYS A 41 3.53 -8.48 -1.26
N SER A 42 3.97 -9.73 -1.36
CA SER A 42 3.25 -10.89 -0.84
C SER A 42 4.06 -11.57 0.23
N LEU A 43 3.51 -11.65 1.44
CA LEU A 43 4.02 -12.48 2.51
C LEU A 43 3.30 -13.83 2.46
N LYS A 44 4.08 -14.91 2.40
CA LYS A 44 3.56 -16.27 2.44
C LYS A 44 4.49 -17.12 3.27
N GLU A 45 3.97 -17.70 4.34
CA GLU A 45 4.72 -18.66 5.15
C GLU A 45 4.65 -20.06 4.51
N PRO A 46 5.67 -20.91 4.74
CA PRO A 46 5.60 -22.31 4.35
C PRO A 46 4.32 -22.98 4.88
N GLY A 47 3.60 -23.67 4.00
CA GLY A 47 2.33 -24.34 4.35
C GLY A 47 1.08 -23.46 4.29
N GLN A 48 1.19 -22.13 4.14
CA GLN A 48 0.01 -21.29 3.95
C GLN A 48 -0.61 -21.49 2.57
N ARG A 49 -1.94 -21.65 2.52
CA ARG A 49 -2.70 -21.77 1.28
C ARG A 49 -2.73 -20.47 0.47
N ALA A 50 -2.86 -19.33 1.12
CA ALA A 50 -2.95 -18.02 0.49
C ALA A 50 -1.90 -17.05 1.06
N ALA A 51 -1.34 -16.20 0.20
CA ALA A 51 -0.42 -15.15 0.61
C ALA A 51 -1.17 -13.92 1.14
N THR A 52 -0.61 -13.25 2.14
CA THR A 52 -1.04 -11.94 2.58
C THR A 52 -0.44 -10.88 1.66
N ARG A 53 -1.30 -10.03 1.07
CA ARG A 53 -0.87 -8.88 0.27
C ARG A 53 -0.62 -7.69 1.18
N LEU A 54 0.52 -7.04 0.98
CA LEU A 54 0.89 -5.78 1.60
C LEU A 54 1.11 -4.74 0.51
N ILE A 55 0.68 -3.51 0.78
CA ILE A 55 0.83 -2.37 -0.11
C ILE A 55 1.60 -1.29 0.62
N ASN A 56 2.60 -0.72 -0.05
CA ASN A 56 3.36 0.40 0.50
C ASN A 56 2.47 1.64 0.46
N TYR A 57 2.27 2.28 1.62
CA TYR A 57 1.42 3.45 1.77
C TYR A 57 1.89 4.57 0.84
N ASP A 58 3.18 4.87 0.84
CA ASP A 58 3.76 6.06 0.22
C ASP A 58 3.58 5.99 -1.29
N SER A 59 3.82 4.82 -1.91
CA SER A 59 3.57 4.62 -3.33
C SER A 59 2.11 4.88 -3.76
N ILE A 60 1.12 4.68 -2.87
CA ILE A 60 -0.27 5.05 -3.16
C ILE A 60 -0.47 6.56 -2.99
N SER A 61 0.10 7.14 -1.93
CA SER A 61 0.05 8.59 -1.67
C SER A 61 0.63 9.35 -2.85
N ASP A 62 1.83 8.96 -3.31
CA ASP A 62 2.54 9.58 -4.42
C ASP A 62 1.71 9.47 -5.71
N TYR A 63 1.10 8.32 -5.97
CA TYR A 63 0.17 8.13 -7.10
C TYR A 63 -1.04 9.07 -7.06
N ILE A 64 -1.65 9.28 -5.88
CA ILE A 64 -2.82 10.14 -5.70
C ILE A 64 -2.45 11.62 -5.79
N GLU A 65 -1.32 11.99 -5.21
CA GLU A 65 -0.78 13.35 -5.20
C GLU A 65 -0.15 13.74 -6.55
N GLY A 66 0.03 12.75 -7.45
CA GLY A 66 0.60 12.96 -8.78
C GLY A 66 2.11 13.18 -8.75
N LEU A 67 2.78 12.73 -7.69
CA LEU A 67 4.23 12.81 -7.55
C LEU A 67 4.86 11.59 -8.24
N PRO A 68 5.67 11.76 -9.31
CA PRO A 68 6.41 10.66 -9.90
C PRO A 68 7.57 10.22 -8.99
N GLU A 69 7.81 8.91 -8.87
CA GLU A 69 9.02 8.33 -8.25
C GLU A 69 10.32 8.76 -8.96
#